data_AF-W9TCE1-F1
#
_entry.id   AF-W9TCE1-F1
#
_cell.length_a   1.000
_cell.length_b   1.000
_cell.length_c   1.000
_cell.angle_alpha   90.00
_cell.angle_beta   90.00
_cell.angle_gamma   90.00
#
_symmetry.space_group_name_H-M   'P 1'
#
loop_
_entity.id
_entity.type
_entity.pdbx_description
1 polymer ?
#
loop_
_entity_poly.entity_id
_entity_poly.type
_entity_poly.pdbx_seq_one_letter_code
_entity_poly.pdbx_strand_id
1 'polypeptide(L)'
;MAKVPGTKKIVKFSKEIRGSFGRFKTEHSYSLYYLTTSIPSSETSLLSTASELFKTDKTDFEELIQRDIDYSRVRNIANKYLSQGKDRVIFFPPLLASLVLLDNEGNIQKQYLTYEELFHTDEEIGETLRGTWDHDGFQLDLPEADEDSSERKILWNGVEKHYYDFAAMLRINPRRAKLVVLDGQHRLEAIRLIQKNEDQKPILSDIEIPICIVWPPDAVKRDGSNELMTQDFRELFVRINSEPKRVSGHFIALLKDDSYSAMATRRLADLFKSINFPGSWNRLHLLEWNTREDERVEVRTRDFSVTTISIVARALSEHLFSQGLASELLFLDERSEEFQAVDPEFSWDGVLDRTQKTKIDDILKNQIDTYLVKALEILFRKPSPYQKLETALNSAFEKLNNKVNENNSSFIGLKKTLDSYIYKEDEIFEESTKSAYSDFKSWIAYDQKDRIYFLAVFQQALIRHFLNIAAVAITYDIRLPDVAEAAILSLEELALVSKDRFLGSERKYTRRMLWRNENVNFGSIWAKQAWLDILGSTLLHKQSRSALVKSLKDSQHLDQHQANELDEKLIEMGIKHAGAYSARLLDELKKETKQTLDDFFPEDKANQLRILKETNKERIQCPNKQKSGSEAF
;
A
#
# COMPACT_ATOMS: atom_id res chain seq x y z
N MET A 1 69.79 -0.44 -16.24
CA MET A 1 68.88 -1.10 -15.28
C MET A 1 67.60 -0.28 -15.18
N ALA A 2 66.52 -0.72 -15.81
CA ALA A 2 65.23 -0.04 -15.72
C ALA A 2 64.60 -0.34 -14.36
N LYS A 3 64.16 0.71 -13.64
CA LYS A 3 63.45 0.58 -12.36
C LYS A 3 62.15 -0.18 -12.59
N VAL A 4 61.98 -1.30 -11.88
CA VAL A 4 60.72 -2.02 -11.78
C VAL A 4 59.66 -1.04 -11.25
N PRO A 5 58.49 -0.89 -11.89
CA PRO A 5 57.44 -0.02 -11.38
C PRO A 5 56.96 -0.55 -10.03
N GLY A 6 56.98 0.30 -9.00
CA GLY A 6 56.47 -0.04 -7.68
C GLY A 6 55.01 -0.50 -7.77
N THR A 7 54.68 -1.56 -7.02
CA THR A 7 53.33 -2.07 -6.81
C THR A 7 52.43 -0.92 -6.35
N LYS A 8 51.52 -0.45 -7.22
CA LYS A 8 50.45 0.47 -6.81
C LYS A 8 49.63 -0.23 -5.73
N LYS A 9 49.67 0.26 -4.48
CA LYS A 9 48.75 -0.17 -3.42
C LYS A 9 47.32 -0.02 -3.95
N ILE A 10 46.59 -1.12 -4.07
CA ILE A 10 45.17 -1.10 -4.40
C ILE A 10 44.46 -0.46 -3.21
N VAL A 11 43.91 0.74 -3.41
CA VAL A 11 43.12 1.43 -2.38
C VAL A 11 41.79 0.68 -2.23
N LYS A 12 41.68 -0.14 -1.19
CA LYS A 12 40.49 -0.96 -0.91
C LYS A 12 39.30 -0.11 -0.43
N PHE A 13 39.57 0.89 0.41
CA PHE A 13 38.57 1.82 0.93
C PHE A 13 38.92 3.23 0.46
N SER A 14 37.99 3.90 -0.23
CA SER A 14 38.25 5.20 -0.86
C SER A 14 37.53 6.35 -0.18
N LYS A 15 36.67 6.07 0.80
CA LYS A 15 35.99 7.11 1.59
C LYS A 15 36.21 6.85 3.08
N GLU A 16 36.54 7.91 3.80
CA GLU A 16 36.77 7.89 5.24
C GLU A 16 35.81 8.87 5.91
N ILE A 17 35.20 8.43 7.01
CA ILE A 17 34.21 9.19 7.78
C ILE A 17 34.61 9.10 9.25
N ARG A 18 34.94 10.23 9.85
CA ARG A 18 35.26 10.32 11.27
C ARG A 18 34.00 10.65 12.07
N GLY A 19 33.84 10.07 13.24
CA GLY A 19 32.69 10.38 14.09
C GLY A 19 32.81 9.83 15.51
N SER A 20 31.73 9.98 16.27
CA SER A 20 31.59 9.40 17.60
C SER A 20 30.87 8.05 17.50
N PHE A 21 31.56 6.98 17.92
CA PHE A 21 31.07 5.61 17.86
C PHE A 21 30.33 5.21 19.13
N GLY A 22 29.25 4.46 18.98
CA GLY A 22 28.59 3.80 20.09
C GLY A 22 27.91 2.50 19.68
N ARG A 23 27.35 1.84 20.69
CA ARG A 23 26.61 0.59 20.53
C ARG A 23 25.32 0.61 21.32
N PHE A 24 24.31 -0.03 20.77
CA PHE A 24 23.03 -0.26 21.41
C PHE A 24 22.78 -1.77 21.48
N LYS A 25 22.55 -2.28 22.70
CA LYS A 25 22.24 -3.69 22.94
C LYS A 25 21.46 -3.82 24.24
N THR A 26 20.43 -4.65 24.24
CA THR A 26 19.72 -5.11 25.45
C THR A 26 20.04 -6.58 25.70
N GLU A 27 19.63 -7.13 26.85
CA GLU A 27 19.95 -8.52 27.24
C GLU A 27 19.54 -9.57 26.20
N HIS A 28 18.46 -9.31 25.45
CA HIS A 28 17.88 -10.24 24.47
C HIS A 28 17.84 -9.70 23.04
N SER A 29 18.45 -8.55 22.74
CA SER A 29 18.49 -8.01 21.37
C SER A 29 19.83 -8.28 20.69
N TYR A 30 19.81 -8.29 19.35
CA TYR A 30 21.03 -8.15 18.57
C TYR A 30 21.72 -6.81 18.88
N SER A 31 23.05 -6.79 18.67
CA SER A 31 23.86 -5.59 18.83
C SER A 31 23.63 -4.66 17.65
N LEU A 32 23.57 -3.34 17.88
CA LEU A 32 23.56 -2.34 16.81
C LEU A 32 24.70 -1.36 17.03
N TYR A 33 25.58 -1.21 16.05
CA TYR A 33 26.64 -0.21 16.08
C TYR A 33 26.16 1.06 15.38
N TYR A 34 26.60 2.21 15.91
CA TYR A 34 26.31 3.50 15.31
C TYR A 34 27.52 4.44 15.32
N LEU A 35 27.58 5.31 14.33
CA LEU A 35 28.56 6.39 14.22
C LEU A 35 27.81 7.71 13.97
N THR A 36 27.94 8.65 14.90
CA THR A 36 27.41 10.01 14.74
C THR A 36 28.49 10.91 14.14
N THR A 37 28.16 11.63 13.06
CA THR A 37 29.10 12.42 12.27
C THR A 37 28.36 13.57 11.58
N SER A 38 29.09 14.42 10.85
CA SER A 38 28.54 15.39 9.91
C SER A 38 29.24 15.26 8.56
N ILE A 39 28.51 15.46 7.47
CA ILE A 39 29.09 15.53 6.11
C ILE A 39 28.77 16.88 5.47
N PRO A 40 29.66 17.42 4.63
CA PRO A 40 29.34 18.63 3.87
C PRO A 40 28.12 18.41 2.98
N SER A 41 27.28 19.43 2.82
CA SER A 41 26.12 19.36 1.92
C SER A 41 26.52 18.95 0.50
N SER A 42 27.70 19.35 0.02
CA SER A 42 28.26 18.99 -1.29
C SER A 42 28.49 17.49 -1.50
N GLU A 43 28.53 16.68 -0.42
CA GLU A 43 28.79 15.25 -0.46
C GLU A 43 27.51 14.38 -0.31
N THR A 44 26.33 14.93 -0.60
CA THR A 44 25.04 14.20 -0.62
C THR A 44 25.01 12.98 -1.56
N SER A 45 25.99 12.85 -2.45
CA SER A 45 26.19 11.70 -3.33
C SER A 45 26.67 10.43 -2.60
N LEU A 46 27.21 10.57 -1.38
CA LEU A 46 27.56 9.44 -0.52
C LEU A 46 26.33 8.76 0.07
N LEU A 47 25.26 9.53 0.23
CA LEU A 47 23.98 9.06 0.72
C LEU A 47 23.15 8.60 -0.47
N SER A 48 22.42 7.52 -0.27
CA SER A 48 21.41 7.04 -1.20
C SER A 48 20.08 6.98 -0.47
N THR A 49 19.00 7.26 -1.17
CA THR A 49 17.67 6.94 -0.64
C THR A 49 17.42 5.45 -0.84
N ALA A 50 16.49 4.88 -0.05
CA ALA A 50 15.98 3.54 -0.34
C ALA A 50 15.44 3.46 -1.78
N SER A 51 14.90 4.57 -2.32
CA SER A 51 14.39 4.64 -3.69
C SER A 51 15.48 4.53 -4.76
N GLU A 52 16.72 4.87 -4.47
CA GLU A 52 17.82 4.80 -5.45
C GLU A 52 18.48 3.42 -5.55
N LEU A 53 18.45 2.63 -4.46
CA LEU A 53 19.20 1.38 -4.40
C LEU A 53 18.48 0.18 -5.02
N PHE A 54 17.15 0.12 -4.95
CA PHE A 54 16.41 -0.96 -5.60
C PHE A 54 15.98 -0.52 -7.02
N LYS A 55 16.44 -1.21 -8.06
CA LYS A 55 15.98 -0.96 -9.43
C LYS A 55 14.53 -1.42 -9.57
N THR A 56 13.67 -0.52 -10.05
CA THR A 56 12.20 -0.60 -10.07
C THR A 56 11.63 -1.88 -10.67
N ASP A 57 12.38 -2.55 -11.55
CA ASP A 57 11.93 -3.71 -12.32
C ASP A 57 11.98 -5.04 -11.54
N LYS A 58 12.60 -5.11 -10.35
CA LYS A 58 12.74 -6.36 -9.56
C LYS A 58 12.34 -6.27 -8.08
N THR A 59 11.87 -5.11 -7.63
CA THR A 59 11.53 -4.81 -6.23
C THR A 59 10.15 -5.39 -5.87
N ASP A 60 9.92 -5.87 -4.64
CA ASP A 60 8.58 -6.27 -4.16
C ASP A 60 7.67 -5.00 -4.03
N PHE A 61 6.34 -5.10 -4.13
CA PHE A 61 5.46 -3.95 -3.87
C PHE A 61 5.63 -3.43 -2.43
N GLU A 62 5.91 -4.32 -1.47
CA GLU A 62 6.17 -3.92 -0.09
C GLU A 62 7.35 -2.96 0.05
N GLU A 63 8.40 -3.21 -0.74
CA GLU A 63 9.59 -2.37 -0.78
C GLU A 63 9.32 -1.02 -1.48
N LEU A 64 8.33 -0.93 -2.38
CA LEU A 64 7.91 0.35 -2.99
C LEU A 64 7.17 1.27 -2.00
N ILE A 65 6.33 0.72 -1.13
CA ILE A 65 5.62 1.49 -0.10
C ILE A 65 6.62 2.20 0.82
N GLN A 66 7.74 1.54 1.14
CA GLN A 66 8.80 2.06 1.98
C GLN A 66 9.68 3.13 1.28
N ARG A 67 9.53 3.31 -0.04
CA ARG A 67 10.32 4.23 -0.87
C ARG A 67 9.64 5.57 -1.17
N ASP A 68 8.37 5.77 -0.79
CA ASP A 68 7.60 6.93 -1.23
C ASP A 68 7.96 8.22 -0.46
N ILE A 69 8.75 9.07 -1.11
CA ILE A 69 9.15 10.39 -0.63
C ILE A 69 8.03 11.39 -0.94
N ASP A 70 7.52 12.07 0.09
CA ASP A 70 6.59 13.19 0.01
C ASP A 70 7.24 14.42 -0.64
N TYR A 71 7.09 14.56 -1.95
CA TYR A 71 7.67 15.69 -2.66
C TYR A 71 7.05 17.05 -2.29
N SER A 72 5.80 17.07 -1.80
CA SER A 72 5.18 18.30 -1.25
C SER A 72 5.90 18.76 0.03
N ARG A 73 6.30 17.80 0.89
CA ARG A 73 7.11 18.04 2.08
C ARG A 73 8.54 18.42 1.71
N VAL A 74 9.15 17.78 0.71
CA VAL A 74 10.45 18.18 0.15
C VAL A 74 10.41 19.65 -0.27
N ARG A 75 9.37 20.06 -0.99
CA ARG A 75 9.18 21.45 -1.44
C ARG A 75 8.98 22.42 -0.29
N ASN A 76 8.20 22.06 0.72
CA ASN A 76 8.03 22.88 1.92
C ASN A 76 9.36 23.01 2.69
N ILE A 77 10.14 21.94 2.84
CA ILE A 77 11.45 21.99 3.49
C ILE A 77 12.41 22.86 2.68
N ALA A 78 12.52 22.63 1.37
CA ALA A 78 13.40 23.40 0.50
C ALA A 78 13.02 24.89 0.50
N ASN A 79 11.79 25.22 0.09
CA ASN A 79 11.40 26.59 -0.19
C ASN A 79 10.94 27.39 1.05
N LYS A 80 10.38 26.74 2.07
CA LYS A 80 9.85 27.44 3.26
C LYS A 80 10.76 27.30 4.48
N TYR A 81 11.55 26.23 4.59
CA TYR A 81 12.42 26.00 5.75
C TYR A 81 13.89 26.36 5.50
N LEU A 82 14.48 25.91 4.39
CA LEU A 82 15.88 26.23 4.06
C LEU A 82 16.01 27.64 3.44
N SER A 83 15.14 28.01 2.50
CA SER A 83 15.25 29.29 1.79
C SER A 83 14.80 30.55 2.55
N GLN A 84 14.15 30.41 3.71
CA GLN A 84 13.71 31.57 4.53
C GLN A 84 14.57 31.76 5.79
N GLY A 85 15.86 31.38 5.75
CA GLY A 85 16.78 31.43 6.89
C GLY A 85 17.23 32.81 7.36
N LYS A 86 16.78 33.89 6.71
CA LYS A 86 17.10 35.25 7.13
C LYS A 86 16.46 35.52 8.51
N ASP A 87 17.28 35.93 9.47
CA ASP A 87 16.88 36.33 10.84
C ASP A 87 16.25 35.22 11.72
N ARG A 88 16.56 33.93 11.46
CA ARG A 88 16.07 32.82 12.30
C ARG A 88 17.08 31.68 12.45
N VAL A 89 17.00 30.97 13.57
CA VAL A 89 17.76 29.72 13.78
C VAL A 89 17.11 28.60 12.97
N ILE A 90 17.89 27.97 12.10
CA ILE A 90 17.50 26.75 11.38
C ILE A 90 18.24 25.59 12.04
N PHE A 91 17.48 24.61 12.54
CA PHE A 91 18.04 23.34 13.01
C PHE A 91 17.69 22.23 12.02
N PHE A 92 18.70 21.49 11.56
CA PHE A 92 18.51 20.33 10.69
C PHE A 92 18.73 19.08 11.54
N PRO A 93 17.68 18.32 11.91
CA PRO A 93 17.88 17.14 12.72
C PRO A 93 18.76 16.12 11.97
N PRO A 94 19.50 15.25 12.67
CA PRO A 94 20.33 14.24 12.04
C PRO A 94 19.55 13.37 11.05
N LEU A 95 20.18 13.03 9.93
CA LEU A 95 19.71 11.94 9.07
C LEU A 95 20.12 10.62 9.70
N LEU A 96 19.22 9.65 9.71
CA LEU A 96 19.60 8.28 10.05
C LEU A 96 19.88 7.51 8.77
N ALA A 97 21.07 6.93 8.65
CA ALA A 97 21.46 6.13 7.50
C ALA A 97 21.91 4.73 7.94
N SER A 98 21.49 3.68 7.23
CA SER A 98 22.07 2.35 7.37
C SER A 98 23.26 2.16 6.45
N LEU A 99 24.29 1.47 6.92
CA LEU A 99 25.39 1.00 6.07
C LEU A 99 25.05 -0.39 5.55
N VAL A 100 24.84 -0.50 4.24
CA VAL A 100 24.49 -1.76 3.56
C VAL A 100 25.60 -2.20 2.61
N LEU A 101 25.80 -3.51 2.48
CA LEU A 101 26.66 -4.10 1.45
C LEU A 101 25.84 -4.59 0.27
N LEU A 102 26.42 -4.45 -0.92
CA LEU A 102 25.87 -4.92 -2.18
C LEU A 102 26.56 -6.20 -2.63
N ASP A 103 25.78 -7.12 -3.18
CA ASP A 103 26.30 -8.31 -3.86
C ASP A 103 26.82 -7.98 -5.27
N ASN A 104 27.31 -9.00 -5.97
CA ASN A 104 27.85 -8.84 -7.34
C ASN A 104 26.77 -8.45 -8.37
N GLU A 105 25.49 -8.60 -8.03
CA GLU A 105 24.34 -8.27 -8.86
C GLU A 105 23.78 -6.87 -8.55
N GLY A 106 24.30 -6.22 -7.50
CA GLY A 106 23.90 -4.91 -7.03
C GLY A 106 22.71 -4.92 -6.07
N ASN A 107 22.31 -6.07 -5.53
CA ASN A 107 21.27 -6.18 -4.50
C ASN A 107 21.89 -6.08 -3.10
N ILE A 108 21.07 -5.74 -2.11
CA ILE A 108 21.51 -5.70 -0.71
C ILE A 108 21.80 -7.13 -0.23
N GLN A 109 23.00 -7.36 0.29
CA GLN A 109 23.37 -8.61 0.92
C GLN A 109 22.52 -8.84 2.19
N LYS A 110 22.11 -10.08 2.43
CA LYS A 110 21.32 -10.43 3.63
C LYS A 110 22.17 -10.53 4.90
N GLN A 111 23.42 -10.96 4.76
CA GLN A 111 24.41 -11.16 5.82
C GLN A 111 25.80 -10.83 5.29
N TYR A 112 26.72 -10.47 6.17
CA TYR A 112 28.14 -10.39 5.88
C TYR A 112 28.74 -11.79 5.69
N LEU A 113 29.66 -11.94 4.75
CA LEU A 113 30.35 -13.19 4.48
C LEU A 113 31.51 -13.41 5.45
N THR A 114 32.27 -12.35 5.75
CA THR A 114 33.43 -12.42 6.65
C THR A 114 33.52 -11.22 7.57
N TYR A 115 34.10 -11.45 8.75
CA TYR A 115 34.44 -10.41 9.72
C TYR A 115 35.79 -10.73 10.36
N GLU A 116 36.70 -9.75 10.31
CA GLU A 116 38.07 -9.86 10.83
C GLU A 116 38.34 -8.76 11.86
N GLU A 117 38.80 -9.16 13.04
CA GLU A 117 39.21 -8.26 14.12
C GLU A 117 40.74 -8.30 14.24
N LEU A 118 41.39 -7.15 14.05
CA LEU A 118 42.84 -7.01 14.12
C LEU A 118 43.21 -5.90 15.09
N PHE A 119 44.38 -6.06 15.72
CA PHE A 119 45.07 -4.96 16.39
C PHE A 119 46.01 -4.31 15.38
N HIS A 120 45.91 -3.00 15.25
CA HIS A 120 46.76 -2.23 14.35
C HIS A 120 47.47 -1.14 15.14
N THR A 121 48.79 -1.13 15.07
CA THR A 121 49.59 -0.04 15.63
C THR A 121 49.84 0.99 14.52
N ASP A 122 49.32 2.19 14.72
CA ASP A 122 49.60 3.36 13.89
C ASP A 122 50.68 4.22 14.57
N GLU A 123 51.67 4.69 13.81
CA GLU A 123 52.80 5.48 14.35
C GLU A 123 52.36 6.82 14.96
N GLU A 124 51.22 7.38 14.54
CA GLU A 124 50.70 8.67 15.02
C GLU A 124 49.56 8.54 16.05
N ILE A 125 48.75 7.48 15.97
CA ILE A 125 47.50 7.33 16.73
C ILE A 125 47.64 6.29 17.87
N GLY A 126 48.65 5.41 17.81
CA GLY A 126 48.85 4.34 18.78
C GLY A 126 48.11 3.06 18.41
N GLU A 127 47.78 2.23 19.40
CA GLU A 127 47.04 0.98 19.17
C GLU A 127 45.58 1.28 18.77
N THR A 128 45.11 0.62 17.71
CA THR A 128 43.77 0.79 17.15
C THR A 128 43.11 -0.57 16.98
N LEU A 129 41.88 -0.69 17.47
CA LEU A 129 41.01 -1.83 17.26
C LEU A 129 40.40 -1.73 15.85
N ARG A 130 40.75 -2.65 14.95
CA ARG A 130 40.35 -2.61 13.53
C ARG A 130 39.42 -3.76 13.20
N GLY A 131 38.18 -3.45 12.85
CA GLY A 131 37.18 -4.41 12.40
C GLY A 131 36.96 -4.28 10.89
N THR A 132 37.06 -5.37 10.15
CA THR A 132 36.87 -5.37 8.69
C THR A 132 35.76 -6.35 8.30
N TRP A 133 34.77 -5.87 7.56
CA TRP A 133 33.66 -6.68 7.05
C TRP A 133 33.84 -6.93 5.54
N ASP A 134 33.67 -8.19 5.14
CA ASP A 134 33.77 -8.66 3.74
C ASP A 134 35.12 -8.37 3.06
N HIS A 135 36.19 -8.16 3.83
CA HIS A 135 37.56 -7.76 3.44
C HIS A 135 37.71 -6.42 2.70
N ASP A 136 36.75 -6.05 1.85
CA ASP A 136 36.71 -4.79 1.09
C ASP A 136 35.31 -4.16 1.08
N GLY A 137 34.41 -4.56 1.99
CA GLY A 137 33.12 -3.90 2.20
C GLY A 137 33.28 -2.58 2.93
N PHE A 138 33.60 -2.66 4.22
CA PHE A 138 33.91 -1.51 5.07
C PHE A 138 34.81 -1.91 6.25
N GLN A 139 35.38 -0.90 6.89
CA GLN A 139 36.30 -1.05 8.02
C GLN A 139 36.00 -0.01 9.09
N LEU A 140 36.00 -0.43 10.36
CA LEU A 140 35.92 0.42 11.53
C LEU A 140 37.26 0.41 12.25
N ASP A 141 37.81 1.59 12.51
CA ASP A 141 38.97 1.78 13.37
C ASP A 141 38.54 2.54 14.64
N LEU A 142 38.82 1.95 15.80
CA LEU A 142 38.61 2.56 17.12
C LEU A 142 39.96 2.71 17.82
N PRO A 143 40.45 3.93 18.07
CA PRO A 143 41.67 4.13 18.85
C PRO A 143 41.51 3.55 20.27
N GLU A 144 42.47 2.75 20.69
CA GLU A 144 42.51 2.20 22.05
C GLU A 144 42.74 3.33 23.05
N ALA A 145 42.05 3.23 24.18
CA ALA A 145 42.22 4.15 25.30
C ALA A 145 42.74 3.38 26.50
N ASP A 146 43.42 4.07 27.40
CA ASP A 146 43.72 3.54 28.73
C ASP A 146 42.47 3.56 29.62
N GLU A 147 42.43 2.73 30.66
CA GLU A 147 41.32 2.62 31.62
C GLU A 147 40.98 3.98 32.27
N ASP A 148 42.00 4.80 32.55
CA ASP A 148 41.84 6.14 33.12
C ASP A 148 41.28 7.17 32.12
N SER A 149 41.38 6.90 30.81
CA SER A 149 41.08 7.87 29.75
C SER A 149 39.68 7.71 29.15
N SER A 150 39.04 6.55 29.32
CA SER A 150 37.69 6.29 28.82
C SER A 150 37.01 5.20 29.62
N GLU A 151 35.77 5.39 30.06
CA GLU A 151 34.96 4.31 30.66
C GLU A 151 34.31 3.40 29.60
N ARG A 152 34.47 3.73 28.30
CA ARG A 152 33.86 2.97 27.20
C ARG A 152 34.66 1.71 26.94
N LYS A 153 34.01 0.57 27.15
CA LYS A 153 34.57 -0.77 26.95
C LYS A 153 33.97 -1.44 25.74
N ILE A 154 34.71 -2.32 25.08
CA ILE A 154 34.23 -3.25 24.04
C ILE A 154 34.93 -4.59 24.19
N LEU A 155 34.23 -5.68 23.86
CA LEU A 155 34.85 -6.99 23.76
C LEU A 155 35.43 -7.11 22.35
N TRP A 156 36.76 -7.20 22.24
CA TRP A 156 37.49 -7.27 20.98
C TRP A 156 38.44 -8.46 21.01
N ASN A 157 38.32 -9.38 20.06
CA ASN A 157 39.03 -10.67 20.04
C ASN A 157 38.89 -11.45 21.38
N GLY A 158 37.74 -11.36 22.04
CA GLY A 158 37.48 -11.99 23.33
C GLY A 158 38.12 -11.31 24.53
N VAL A 159 38.76 -10.15 24.35
CA VAL A 159 39.39 -9.35 25.42
C VAL A 159 38.65 -8.03 25.59
N GLU A 160 38.40 -7.63 26.84
CA GLU A 160 37.79 -6.32 27.13
C GLU A 160 38.83 -5.21 26.93
N LYS A 161 38.49 -4.21 26.12
CA LYS A 161 39.36 -3.08 25.76
C LYS A 161 38.63 -1.76 25.92
N HIS A 162 39.36 -0.75 26.36
CA HIS A 162 38.90 0.63 26.43
C HIS A 162 39.16 1.34 25.10
N TYR A 163 38.29 2.26 24.70
CA TYR A 163 38.43 2.97 23.43
C TYR A 163 37.97 4.43 23.48
N TYR A 164 38.51 5.26 22.60
CA TYR A 164 38.07 6.65 22.39
C TYR A 164 36.89 6.69 21.42
N ASP A 165 35.68 6.92 21.93
CA ASP A 165 34.46 6.95 21.12
C ASP A 165 34.44 8.07 20.09
N PHE A 166 34.87 9.28 20.46
CA PHE A 166 34.89 10.48 19.60
C PHE A 166 35.90 10.46 18.44
N ALA A 167 36.80 9.48 18.40
CA ALA A 167 37.88 9.40 17.40
C ALA A 167 37.72 8.21 16.45
N ALA A 168 36.53 7.61 16.40
CA ALA A 168 36.27 6.49 15.51
C ALA A 168 36.34 6.88 14.03
N MET A 169 36.86 5.97 13.21
CA MET A 169 37.00 6.15 11.77
C MET A 169 36.33 4.99 11.02
N LEU A 170 35.32 5.32 10.22
CA LEU A 170 34.64 4.40 9.32
C LEU A 170 35.17 4.59 7.90
N ARG A 171 35.79 3.55 7.34
CA ARG A 171 36.27 3.52 5.95
C ARG A 171 35.37 2.64 5.10
N ILE A 172 34.91 3.18 3.98
CA ILE A 172 33.89 2.55 3.13
C ILE A 172 34.45 2.36 1.72
N ASN A 173 34.12 1.24 1.09
CA ASN A 173 34.28 1.05 -0.35
C ASN A 173 32.97 1.41 -1.06
N PRO A 174 32.85 2.59 -1.71
CA PRO A 174 31.57 3.06 -2.27
C PRO A 174 31.03 2.21 -3.43
N ARG A 175 31.83 1.26 -3.95
CA ARG A 175 31.39 0.29 -4.97
C ARG A 175 30.66 -0.90 -4.36
N ARG A 176 31.04 -1.30 -3.14
CA ARG A 176 30.46 -2.46 -2.43
C ARG A 176 29.53 -2.05 -1.30
N ALA A 177 29.69 -0.85 -0.75
CA ALA A 177 28.98 -0.38 0.43
C ALA A 177 28.28 0.96 0.16
N LYS A 178 27.07 1.12 0.70
CA LYS A 178 26.23 2.31 0.51
C LYS A 178 25.63 2.75 1.83
N LEU A 179 25.47 4.06 1.99
CA LEU A 179 24.76 4.67 3.11
C LEU A 179 23.33 4.96 2.68
N VAL A 180 22.36 4.23 3.23
CA VAL A 180 20.93 4.33 2.87
C VAL A 180 20.20 5.13 3.91
N VAL A 181 19.65 6.28 3.55
CA VAL A 181 18.90 7.11 4.51
C VAL A 181 17.57 6.42 4.86
N LEU A 182 17.42 6.04 6.13
CA LEU A 182 16.21 5.42 6.71
C LEU A 182 15.23 6.49 7.19
N ASP A 183 15.72 7.50 7.92
CA ASP A 183 14.93 8.67 8.32
C ASP A 183 15.58 9.97 7.84
N GLY A 184 14.74 10.89 7.37
CA GLY A 184 15.16 12.13 6.76
C GLY A 184 15.35 12.06 5.24
N GLN A 185 14.74 11.08 4.57
CA GLN A 185 14.77 11.00 3.09
C GLN A 185 14.25 12.29 2.42
N HIS A 186 13.15 12.87 2.90
CA HIS A 186 12.64 14.17 2.43
C HIS A 186 13.62 15.33 2.63
N ARG A 187 14.42 15.26 3.71
CA ARG A 187 15.42 16.26 4.06
C ARG A 187 16.60 16.17 3.10
N LEU A 188 17.07 14.95 2.83
CA LEU A 188 18.11 14.69 1.82
C LEU A 188 17.68 15.18 0.43
N GLU A 189 16.46 14.82 0.01
CA GLU A 189 15.93 15.25 -1.30
C GLU A 189 15.74 16.77 -1.39
N ALA A 190 15.37 17.45 -0.30
CA ALA A 190 15.27 18.91 -0.29
C ALA A 190 16.63 19.58 -0.50
N ILE A 191 17.70 19.04 0.10
CA ILE A 191 19.05 19.53 -0.12
C ILE A 191 19.47 19.30 -1.58
N ARG A 192 19.27 18.08 -2.10
CA ARG A 192 19.58 17.76 -3.50
C ARG A 192 18.79 18.61 -4.49
N LEU A 193 17.54 18.95 -4.18
CA LEU A 193 16.70 19.83 -5.00
C LEU A 193 17.30 21.25 -5.07
N ILE A 194 17.72 21.81 -3.93
CA ILE A 194 18.38 23.12 -3.89
C ILE A 194 19.73 23.08 -4.61
N GLN A 195 20.50 22.00 -4.49
CA GLN A 195 21.80 21.85 -5.19
C GLN A 195 21.67 21.85 -6.71
N LYS A 196 20.57 21.30 -7.23
CA LYS A 196 20.27 21.27 -8.67
C LYS A 196 19.83 22.63 -9.21
N ASN A 197 19.40 23.54 -8.34
CA ASN A 197 18.95 24.88 -8.72
C ASN A 197 20.09 25.89 -8.50
N GLU A 198 20.72 26.35 -9.59
CA GLU A 198 21.90 27.22 -9.52
C GLU A 198 21.66 28.50 -8.71
N ASP A 199 20.46 29.09 -8.80
CA ASP A 199 20.09 30.31 -8.08
C ASP A 199 19.97 30.12 -6.56
N GLN A 200 19.67 28.90 -6.12
CA GLN A 200 19.46 28.56 -4.71
C GLN A 200 20.66 27.85 -4.07
N LYS A 201 21.63 27.40 -4.88
CA LYS A 201 22.84 26.71 -4.43
C LYS A 201 23.64 27.44 -3.34
N PRO A 202 23.75 28.79 -3.33
CA PRO A 202 24.44 29.52 -2.25
C PRO A 202 23.84 29.30 -0.86
N ILE A 203 22.58 28.87 -0.75
CA ILE A 203 21.93 28.58 0.54
C ILE A 203 22.63 27.44 1.29
N LEU A 204 23.33 26.55 0.57
CA LEU A 204 23.92 25.33 1.13
C LEU A 204 25.44 25.40 1.32
N SER A 205 26.10 26.54 1.03
CA SER A 205 27.57 26.65 0.96
C SER A 205 28.30 26.20 2.23
N ASP A 206 27.69 26.43 3.39
CA ASP A 206 28.31 26.21 4.71
C ASP A 206 27.47 25.27 5.60
N ILE A 207 26.61 24.44 4.98
CA ILE A 207 25.79 23.48 5.72
C ILE A 207 26.52 22.15 5.84
N GLU A 208 26.77 21.75 7.08
CA GLU A 208 27.06 20.36 7.42
C GLU A 208 25.75 19.63 7.76
N ILE A 209 25.58 18.46 7.17
CA ILE A 209 24.43 17.60 7.42
C ILE A 209 24.82 16.65 8.56
N PRO A 210 24.19 16.73 9.74
CA PRO A 210 24.41 15.75 10.78
C PRO A 210 23.83 14.40 10.37
N ILE A 211 24.58 13.32 10.60
CA ILE A 211 24.20 11.95 10.23
C ILE A 211 24.53 10.98 11.37
N CYS A 212 23.60 10.06 11.62
CA CYS A 212 23.85 8.86 12.40
C CYS A 212 23.88 7.67 11.45
N ILE A 213 25.03 7.01 11.32
CA ILE A 213 25.21 5.82 10.49
C ILE A 213 25.05 4.60 11.39
N VAL A 214 24.22 3.62 11.01
CA VAL A 214 23.96 2.41 11.80
C VAL A 214 24.23 1.13 11.01
N TRP A 215 24.70 0.09 11.68
CA TRP A 215 24.85 -1.26 11.12
C TRP A 215 24.84 -2.35 12.21
N PRO A 216 24.30 -3.54 11.91
CA PRO A 216 24.32 -4.68 12.82
C PRO A 216 25.67 -5.42 12.69
N PRO A 217 26.61 -5.34 13.65
CA PRO A 217 27.95 -5.93 13.52
C PRO A 217 27.94 -7.46 13.46
N ASP A 218 26.93 -8.10 14.07
CA ASP A 218 26.85 -9.54 14.31
C ASP A 218 26.13 -10.32 13.19
N ALA A 219 25.59 -9.62 12.18
CA ALA A 219 24.92 -10.17 11.00
C ALA A 219 25.88 -10.87 10.01
N VAL A 220 26.86 -11.60 10.53
CA VAL A 220 27.87 -12.40 9.82
C VAL A 220 27.34 -13.82 9.67
N LYS A 221 27.50 -14.40 8.48
CA LYS A 221 27.12 -15.77 8.17
C LYS A 221 27.97 -16.74 9.00
N ARG A 222 27.38 -17.32 10.05
CA ARG A 222 27.97 -18.34 10.92
C ARG A 222 26.98 -19.47 11.09
N ASP A 223 27.46 -20.68 11.37
CA ASP A 223 26.57 -21.82 11.65
C ASP A 223 25.70 -21.51 12.88
N GLY A 224 24.38 -21.37 12.65
CA GLY A 224 23.38 -21.05 13.67
C GLY A 224 23.00 -19.57 13.83
N SER A 225 23.58 -18.63 13.06
CA SER A 225 23.13 -17.21 13.08
C SER A 225 21.92 -16.98 12.17
N ASN A 226 20.81 -16.50 12.76
CA ASN A 226 19.57 -16.17 12.05
C ASN A 226 19.37 -14.66 11.85
N GLU A 227 20.32 -13.82 12.28
CA GLU A 227 20.27 -12.36 12.10
C GLU A 227 20.42 -12.00 10.61
N LEU A 228 19.51 -11.16 10.09
CA LEU A 228 19.48 -10.75 8.69
C LEU A 228 19.43 -9.23 8.63
N MET A 229 20.45 -8.63 8.00
CA MET A 229 20.55 -7.17 7.85
C MET A 229 19.29 -6.55 7.24
N THR A 230 18.71 -7.21 6.23
CA THR A 230 17.48 -6.76 5.57
C THR A 230 16.28 -6.72 6.50
N GLN A 231 16.20 -7.65 7.45
CA GLN A 231 15.14 -7.69 8.45
C GLN A 231 15.36 -6.64 9.53
N ASP A 232 16.58 -6.50 10.05
CA ASP A 232 16.90 -5.54 11.11
C ASP A 232 16.73 -4.10 10.63
N PHE A 233 17.17 -3.77 9.40
CA PHE A 233 16.95 -2.46 8.82
C PHE A 233 15.47 -2.18 8.53
N ARG A 234 14.70 -3.19 8.13
CA ARG A 234 13.24 -3.05 7.94
C ARG A 234 12.55 -2.77 9.27
N GLU A 235 12.87 -3.53 10.32
CA GLU A 235 12.28 -3.32 11.64
C GLU A 235 12.66 -1.94 12.20
N LEU A 236 13.93 -1.54 12.07
CA LEU A 236 14.39 -0.22 12.47
C LEU A 236 13.66 0.89 11.71
N PHE A 237 13.50 0.75 10.39
CA PHE A 237 12.73 1.68 9.56
C PHE A 237 11.27 1.80 10.02
N VAL A 238 10.60 0.67 10.27
CA VAL A 238 9.21 0.65 10.74
C VAL A 238 9.11 1.33 12.11
N ARG A 239 9.97 0.94 13.06
CA ARG A 239 9.95 1.50 14.43
C ARG A 239 10.18 3.01 14.43
N ILE A 240 11.12 3.51 13.65
CA ILE A 240 11.43 4.95 13.61
C ILE A 240 10.31 5.75 12.95
N ASN A 241 9.66 5.20 11.94
CA ASN A 241 8.50 5.83 11.32
C ASN A 241 7.20 5.65 12.13
N SER A 242 7.20 4.79 13.17
CA SER A 242 6.05 4.53 14.03
C SER A 242 5.88 5.53 15.19
N GLU A 243 6.87 6.38 15.48
CA GLU A 243 6.75 7.54 16.38
C GLU A 243 6.45 8.84 15.60
N PRO A 244 5.65 9.76 16.14
CA PRO A 244 4.41 10.18 15.49
C PRO A 244 4.58 11.28 14.44
N LYS A 245 4.69 10.87 13.17
CA LYS A 245 3.89 11.50 12.11
C LYS A 245 2.88 10.47 11.64
N ARG A 246 1.59 10.75 11.84
CA ARG A 246 0.49 9.89 11.39
C ARG A 246 0.75 9.53 9.94
N VAL A 247 1.10 8.26 9.70
CA VAL A 247 0.95 7.65 8.39
C VAL A 247 -0.51 7.88 8.02
N SER A 248 -0.77 8.52 6.88
CA SER A 248 -2.11 8.90 6.47
C SER A 248 -2.45 8.29 5.13
N GLY A 249 -3.73 8.09 4.91
CA GLY A 249 -4.31 7.62 3.68
C GLY A 249 -4.10 6.12 3.45
N HIS A 250 -3.76 5.76 2.21
CA HIS A 250 -3.53 4.39 1.74
C HIS A 250 -2.46 3.64 2.54
N PHE A 251 -1.48 4.37 3.05
CA PHE A 251 -0.39 3.78 3.82
C PHE A 251 -0.85 3.19 5.16
N ILE A 252 -1.94 3.69 5.76
CA ILE A 252 -2.54 3.07 6.96
C ILE A 252 -3.03 1.65 6.62
N ALA A 253 -3.73 1.52 5.48
CA ALA A 253 -4.27 0.24 5.06
C ALA A 253 -3.16 -0.74 4.64
N LEU A 254 -2.10 -0.28 3.97
CA LEU A 254 -1.01 -1.15 3.50
C LEU A 254 -0.02 -1.55 4.59
N LEU A 255 0.29 -0.66 5.53
CA LEU A 255 1.24 -0.90 6.63
C LEU A 255 0.60 -1.65 7.80
N LYS A 256 -0.69 -1.98 7.70
CA LYS A 256 -1.38 -2.81 8.68
C LYS A 256 -0.91 -4.26 8.55
N ASP A 257 0.28 -4.54 9.09
CA ASP A 257 0.90 -5.86 9.07
C ASP A 257 0.12 -6.91 9.86
N ASP A 258 -0.77 -6.47 10.76
CA ASP A 258 -1.65 -7.33 11.51
C ASP A 258 -2.98 -7.66 10.82
N SER A 259 -3.11 -7.45 9.50
CA SER A 259 -4.38 -7.66 8.77
C SER A 259 -4.23 -8.50 7.50
N TYR A 260 -5.08 -9.52 7.37
CA TYR A 260 -5.15 -10.36 6.18
C TYR A 260 -5.83 -9.65 5.00
N SER A 261 -6.76 -8.72 5.25
CA SER A 261 -7.32 -7.88 4.19
C SER A 261 -6.26 -6.94 3.60
N ALA A 262 -5.43 -6.32 4.45
CA ALA A 262 -4.26 -5.56 4.02
C ALA A 262 -3.27 -6.44 3.24
N MET A 263 -2.97 -7.64 3.75
CA MET A 263 -2.12 -8.61 3.05
C MET A 263 -2.66 -8.93 1.65
N ALA A 264 -3.93 -9.30 1.52
CA ALA A 264 -4.54 -9.60 0.22
C ALA A 264 -4.42 -8.43 -0.77
N THR A 265 -4.57 -7.18 -0.31
CA THR A 265 -4.38 -6.00 -1.18
C THR A 265 -2.93 -5.79 -1.60
N ARG A 266 -1.95 -6.03 -0.72
CA ARG A 266 -0.52 -6.00 -1.07
C ARG A 266 -0.21 -7.06 -2.13
N ARG A 267 -0.71 -8.28 -1.95
CA ARG A 267 -0.52 -9.39 -2.89
C ARG A 267 -1.19 -9.13 -4.24
N LEU A 268 -2.36 -8.49 -4.25
CA LEU A 268 -2.98 -8.02 -5.50
C LEU A 268 -2.12 -6.97 -6.21
N ALA A 269 -1.55 -6.03 -5.46
CA ALA A 269 -0.64 -5.02 -6.01
C ALA A 269 0.66 -5.66 -6.55
N ASP A 270 1.23 -6.64 -5.85
CA ASP A 270 2.36 -7.47 -6.32
C ASP A 270 2.02 -8.17 -7.63
N LEU A 271 0.84 -8.77 -7.72
CA LEU A 271 0.39 -9.44 -8.93
C LEU A 271 0.26 -8.43 -10.08
N PHE A 272 -0.36 -7.28 -9.86
CA PHE A 272 -0.46 -6.23 -10.87
C PHE A 272 0.92 -5.69 -11.26
N LYS A 273 1.88 -5.69 -10.32
CA LYS A 273 3.26 -5.33 -10.57
C LYS A 273 4.01 -6.36 -11.42
N SER A 274 3.82 -7.63 -11.16
CA SER A 274 4.59 -8.71 -11.79
C SER A 274 4.12 -9.06 -13.20
N ILE A 275 2.85 -8.82 -13.54
CA ILE A 275 2.33 -9.13 -14.88
C ILE A 275 2.79 -8.05 -15.88
N ASN A 276 3.98 -8.25 -16.44
CA ASN A 276 4.47 -7.46 -17.57
C ASN A 276 3.62 -7.76 -18.82
N PHE A 277 2.94 -6.73 -19.34
CA PHE A 277 2.27 -6.82 -20.63
C PHE A 277 3.29 -6.63 -21.77
N PRO A 278 3.12 -7.27 -22.94
CA PRO A 278 3.87 -6.88 -24.13
C PRO A 278 3.53 -5.41 -24.46
N GLY A 279 4.41 -4.47 -24.08
CA GLY A 279 4.12 -3.03 -24.20
C GLY A 279 4.80 -2.10 -23.19
N SER A 280 5.61 -2.61 -22.25
CA SER A 280 6.50 -1.84 -21.36
C SER A 280 5.82 -0.92 -20.31
N TRP A 281 4.66 -1.30 -19.78
CA TRP A 281 4.06 -0.63 -18.62
C TRP A 281 3.45 -1.64 -17.64
N ASN A 282 3.22 -1.19 -16.41
CA ASN A 282 2.88 -2.02 -15.27
C ASN A 282 1.39 -1.87 -14.86
N ARG A 283 0.66 -2.96 -14.59
CA ARG A 283 -0.77 -2.86 -14.21
C ARG A 283 -1.00 -2.20 -12.86
N LEU A 284 0.02 -1.99 -12.05
CA LEU A 284 -0.05 -1.19 -10.83
C LEU A 284 -0.56 0.24 -11.09
N HIS A 285 -0.43 0.76 -12.31
CA HIS A 285 -1.06 2.02 -12.73
C HIS A 285 -2.60 2.01 -12.58
N LEU A 286 -3.25 0.84 -12.64
CA LEU A 286 -4.69 0.66 -12.49
C LEU A 286 -5.15 0.68 -11.01
N LEU A 287 -4.24 0.61 -10.04
CA LEU A 287 -4.58 0.50 -8.62
C LEU A 287 -4.05 1.73 -7.85
N GLU A 288 -4.92 2.50 -7.21
CA GLU A 288 -4.49 3.61 -6.34
C GLU A 288 -4.02 3.11 -4.99
N TRP A 289 -2.74 3.35 -4.69
CA TRP A 289 -2.08 2.84 -3.49
C TRP A 289 -1.24 3.90 -2.76
N ASN A 290 -1.03 5.09 -3.33
CA ASN A 290 -0.18 6.14 -2.77
C ASN A 290 -0.94 7.45 -2.42
N THR A 291 -2.25 7.39 -2.17
CA THR A 291 -3.04 8.54 -1.73
C THR A 291 -2.82 8.79 -0.24
N ARG A 292 -2.38 9.99 0.13
CA ARG A 292 -2.06 10.37 1.53
C ARG A 292 -3.20 11.09 2.26
N GLU A 293 -4.22 11.52 1.54
CA GLU A 293 -5.36 12.25 2.10
C GLU A 293 -6.43 11.26 2.56
N ASP A 294 -6.64 11.14 3.88
CA ASP A 294 -7.60 10.20 4.48
C ASP A 294 -9.01 10.30 3.86
N GLU A 295 -9.46 11.51 3.55
CA GLU A 295 -10.79 11.76 2.97
C GLU A 295 -10.92 11.23 1.53
N ARG A 296 -9.80 10.97 0.84
CA ARG A 296 -9.78 10.58 -0.58
C ARG A 296 -9.42 9.12 -0.80
N VAL A 297 -9.10 8.36 0.24
CA VAL A 297 -8.65 6.97 0.08
C VAL A 297 -9.71 6.02 -0.47
N GLU A 298 -10.98 6.32 -0.22
CA GLU A 298 -12.10 5.52 -0.69
C GLU A 298 -12.72 6.08 -1.97
N VAL A 299 -12.07 7.07 -2.59
CA VAL A 299 -12.54 7.68 -3.83
C VAL A 299 -11.44 7.57 -4.85
N ARG A 300 -11.81 7.11 -6.04
CA ARG A 300 -10.91 7.11 -7.19
C ARG A 300 -10.56 8.56 -7.55
N THR A 301 -9.28 8.91 -7.51
CA THR A 301 -8.78 10.25 -7.83
C THR A 301 -8.09 10.33 -9.20
N ARG A 302 -7.59 9.21 -9.71
CA ARG A 302 -6.91 9.10 -10.99
C ARG A 302 -7.88 8.61 -12.06
N ASP A 303 -7.93 9.31 -13.19
CA ASP A 303 -8.88 8.98 -14.26
C ASP A 303 -8.64 7.60 -14.87
N PHE A 304 -7.39 7.13 -14.86
CA PHE A 304 -6.96 5.87 -15.46
C PHE A 304 -6.74 4.72 -14.48
N SER A 305 -7.10 4.90 -13.20
CA SER A 305 -7.17 3.79 -12.25
C SER A 305 -8.53 3.08 -12.34
N VAL A 306 -8.56 1.80 -11.99
CA VAL A 306 -9.78 1.02 -11.83
C VAL A 306 -10.32 1.15 -10.41
N THR A 307 -9.47 0.98 -9.40
CA THR A 307 -9.89 0.97 -7.99
C THR A 307 -8.79 1.50 -7.07
N THR A 308 -9.09 1.61 -5.78
CA THR A 308 -8.13 1.93 -4.72
C THR A 308 -7.97 0.76 -3.78
N ILE A 309 -6.80 0.64 -3.16
CA ILE A 309 -6.54 -0.41 -2.17
C ILE A 309 -7.54 -0.39 -1.00
N SER A 310 -8.05 0.79 -0.64
CA SER A 310 -8.91 0.97 0.54
C SER A 310 -10.30 0.46 0.28
N ILE A 311 -10.79 0.62 -0.96
CA ILE A 311 -12.08 0.06 -1.39
C ILE A 311 -12.04 -1.47 -1.26
N VAL A 312 -10.94 -2.10 -1.71
CA VAL A 312 -10.76 -3.55 -1.66
C VAL A 312 -10.55 -4.03 -0.22
N ALA A 313 -9.60 -3.45 0.52
CA ALA A 313 -9.30 -3.83 1.90
C ALA A 313 -10.53 -3.72 2.79
N ARG A 314 -11.27 -2.60 2.71
CA ARG A 314 -12.50 -2.41 3.50
C ARG A 314 -13.57 -3.45 3.16
N ALA A 315 -13.78 -3.75 1.87
CA ALA A 315 -14.74 -4.77 1.46
C ALA A 315 -14.38 -6.16 2.00
N LEU A 316 -13.10 -6.56 1.91
CA LEU A 316 -12.64 -7.85 2.42
C LEU A 316 -12.72 -7.92 3.95
N SER A 317 -12.28 -6.87 4.64
CA SER A 317 -12.33 -6.81 6.10
C SER A 317 -13.77 -6.95 6.61
N GLU A 318 -14.71 -6.16 6.07
CA GLU A 318 -16.11 -6.11 6.52
C GLU A 318 -16.94 -7.34 6.10
N HIS A 319 -16.65 -7.93 4.94
CA HIS A 319 -17.55 -8.91 4.31
C HIS A 319 -16.97 -10.30 4.09
N LEU A 320 -15.65 -10.48 4.11
CA LEU A 320 -15.01 -11.80 4.08
C LEU A 320 -14.61 -12.22 5.49
N PHE A 321 -13.67 -11.48 6.10
CA PHE A 321 -13.05 -11.87 7.37
C PHE A 321 -13.97 -11.62 8.57
N SER A 322 -14.60 -10.44 8.68
CA SER A 322 -15.51 -10.14 9.81
C SER A 322 -16.76 -11.02 9.82
N GLN A 323 -17.11 -11.64 8.68
CA GLN A 323 -18.23 -12.59 8.57
C GLN A 323 -17.79 -14.04 8.82
N GLY A 324 -16.50 -14.31 9.07
CA GLY A 324 -15.97 -15.65 9.26
C GLY A 324 -15.97 -16.52 8.00
N LEU A 325 -16.24 -15.95 6.82
CA LEU A 325 -16.33 -16.69 5.56
C LEU A 325 -14.96 -17.08 5.00
N ALA A 326 -13.88 -16.49 5.51
CA ALA A 326 -12.52 -16.73 5.02
C ALA A 326 -12.12 -18.20 5.11
N SER A 327 -12.51 -18.90 6.16
CA SER A 327 -12.13 -20.30 6.40
C SER A 327 -12.61 -21.23 5.29
N GLU A 328 -13.89 -21.14 4.97
CA GLU A 328 -14.51 -21.91 3.90
C GLU A 328 -13.99 -21.43 2.55
N LEU A 329 -14.12 -20.14 2.24
CA LEU A 329 -13.83 -19.61 0.91
C LEU A 329 -12.34 -19.69 0.50
N LEU A 330 -11.43 -19.83 1.46
CA LEU A 330 -10.01 -20.05 1.22
C LEU A 330 -9.60 -21.52 1.37
N PHE A 331 -10.52 -22.47 1.50
CA PHE A 331 -10.23 -23.92 1.58
C PHE A 331 -9.16 -24.25 2.63
N LEU A 332 -9.26 -23.64 3.82
CA LEU A 332 -8.26 -23.80 4.87
C LEU A 332 -8.23 -25.22 5.45
N ASP A 333 -9.33 -25.95 5.35
CA ASP A 333 -9.47 -27.34 5.74
C ASP A 333 -8.55 -28.28 4.95
N GLU A 334 -8.28 -27.98 3.67
CA GLU A 334 -7.32 -28.73 2.84
C GLU A 334 -5.88 -28.63 3.36
N ARG A 335 -5.59 -27.63 4.19
CA ARG A 335 -4.29 -27.39 4.83
C ARG A 335 -4.30 -27.71 6.33
N SER A 336 -5.33 -28.40 6.81
CA SER A 336 -5.48 -28.75 8.23
C SER A 336 -4.26 -29.48 8.80
N GLU A 337 -3.65 -30.41 8.05
CA GLU A 337 -2.42 -31.10 8.48
C GLU A 337 -1.24 -30.13 8.68
N GLU A 338 -1.10 -29.14 7.79
CA GLU A 338 -0.04 -28.12 7.88
C GLU A 338 -0.27 -27.18 9.06
N PHE A 339 -1.52 -26.77 9.29
CA PHE A 339 -1.88 -25.97 10.46
C PHE A 339 -1.60 -26.71 11.76
N GLN A 340 -2.03 -27.97 11.88
CA GLN A 340 -1.78 -28.81 13.05
C GLN A 340 -0.29 -29.06 13.31
N ALA A 341 0.51 -29.18 12.25
CA ALA A 341 1.96 -29.34 12.37
C ALA A 341 2.66 -28.08 12.90
N VAL A 342 2.13 -26.90 12.58
CA VAL A 342 2.70 -25.61 13.01
C VAL A 342 2.22 -25.21 14.40
N ASP A 343 0.91 -25.31 14.65
CA ASP A 343 0.27 -24.94 15.91
C ASP A 343 -0.97 -25.83 16.14
N PRO A 344 -0.85 -26.90 16.96
CA PRO A 344 -1.96 -27.81 17.24
C PRO A 344 -3.17 -27.16 17.92
N GLU A 345 -3.00 -26.01 18.54
CA GLU A 345 -4.09 -25.26 19.21
C GLU A 345 -4.75 -24.24 18.28
N PHE A 346 -4.21 -24.03 17.07
CA PHE A 346 -4.77 -23.09 16.12
C PHE A 346 -6.06 -23.64 15.49
N SER A 347 -7.12 -22.85 15.61
CA SER A 347 -8.39 -23.08 14.91
C SER A 347 -8.43 -22.24 13.64
N TRP A 348 -8.49 -22.90 12.49
CA TRP A 348 -8.74 -22.23 11.21
C TRP A 348 -10.23 -21.95 10.96
N ASP A 349 -11.14 -22.31 11.87
CA ASP A 349 -12.55 -21.95 11.76
C ASP A 349 -12.79 -20.49 12.14
N GLY A 350 -13.50 -19.75 11.29
CA GLY A 350 -13.88 -18.35 11.52
C GLY A 350 -12.70 -17.38 11.58
N VAL A 351 -11.65 -17.58 10.75
CA VAL A 351 -10.46 -16.71 10.73
C VAL A 351 -10.87 -15.25 10.56
N LEU A 352 -10.53 -14.44 11.56
CA LEU A 352 -10.77 -13.00 11.59
C LEU A 352 -9.68 -12.23 10.84
N ASP A 353 -9.89 -10.94 10.62
CA ASP A 353 -8.93 -10.05 9.95
C ASP A 353 -7.78 -9.65 10.89
N ARG A 354 -7.04 -10.66 11.37
CA ARG A 354 -5.91 -10.49 12.27
C ARG A 354 -4.86 -11.58 12.08
N THR A 355 -3.61 -11.20 11.87
CA THR A 355 -2.49 -12.15 11.77
C THR A 355 -2.19 -12.85 13.10
N GLN A 356 -1.70 -14.09 13.04
CA GLN A 356 -1.71 -15.01 14.20
C GLN A 356 -0.34 -15.58 14.57
N LYS A 357 0.70 -15.48 13.73
CA LYS A 357 2.13 -15.91 13.91
C LYS A 357 2.73 -16.15 12.51
N THR A 358 4.02 -15.94 12.31
CA THR A 358 4.66 -15.98 10.97
C THR A 358 4.41 -17.27 10.15
N LYS A 359 4.55 -18.47 10.73
CA LYS A 359 4.33 -19.71 9.95
C LYS A 359 2.87 -19.99 9.58
N ILE A 360 1.91 -19.59 10.43
CA ILE A 360 0.48 -19.68 10.13
C ILE A 360 0.13 -18.66 9.03
N ASP A 361 0.69 -17.46 9.15
CA ASP A 361 0.51 -16.39 8.18
C ASP A 361 1.07 -16.77 6.80
N ASP A 362 2.15 -17.56 6.72
CA ASP A 362 2.68 -18.09 5.46
C ASP A 362 1.70 -19.06 4.76
N ILE A 363 1.04 -19.96 5.51
CA ILE A 363 0.03 -20.87 4.96
C ILE A 363 -1.17 -20.06 4.46
N LEU A 364 -1.68 -19.14 5.28
CA LEU A 364 -2.80 -18.26 4.90
C LEU A 364 -2.47 -17.37 3.72
N LYS A 365 -1.23 -16.86 3.65
CA LYS A 365 -0.74 -16.08 2.51
C LYS A 365 -0.78 -16.89 1.22
N ASN A 366 -0.36 -18.14 1.25
CA ASN A 366 -0.44 -19.02 0.07
C ASN A 366 -1.90 -19.23 -0.37
N GLN A 367 -2.81 -19.49 0.57
CA GLN A 367 -4.24 -19.66 0.29
C GLN A 367 -4.88 -18.37 -0.28
N ILE A 368 -4.53 -17.22 0.28
CA ILE A 368 -4.94 -15.91 -0.21
C ILE A 368 -4.42 -15.67 -1.63
N ASP A 369 -3.16 -15.98 -1.91
CA ASP A 369 -2.56 -15.84 -3.25
C ASP A 369 -3.25 -16.75 -4.27
N THR A 370 -3.52 -18.01 -3.90
CA THR A 370 -4.12 -19.02 -4.78
C THR A 370 -5.58 -18.69 -5.13
N TYR A 371 -6.40 -18.37 -4.13
CA TYR A 371 -7.85 -18.26 -4.33
C TYR A 371 -8.32 -16.81 -4.40
N LEU A 372 -7.99 -15.99 -3.40
CA LEU A 372 -8.55 -14.65 -3.27
C LEU A 372 -7.92 -13.64 -4.23
N VAL A 373 -6.60 -13.59 -4.32
CA VAL A 373 -5.87 -12.62 -5.15
C VAL A 373 -6.19 -12.85 -6.64
N LYS A 374 -6.29 -14.10 -7.07
CA LYS A 374 -6.71 -14.47 -8.44
C LYS A 374 -8.15 -14.09 -8.73
N ALA A 375 -9.07 -14.31 -7.79
CA ALA A 375 -10.45 -13.84 -7.94
C ALA A 375 -10.54 -12.31 -8.03
N LEU A 376 -9.78 -11.58 -7.19
CA LEU A 376 -9.74 -10.11 -7.23
C LEU A 376 -9.17 -9.59 -8.56
N GLU A 377 -8.14 -10.24 -9.10
CA GLU A 377 -7.63 -9.92 -10.44
C GLU A 377 -8.76 -10.00 -11.49
N ILE A 378 -9.54 -11.08 -11.47
CA ILE A 378 -10.67 -11.27 -12.38
C ILE A 378 -11.72 -10.17 -12.19
N LEU A 379 -12.14 -9.90 -10.96
CA LEU A 379 -13.16 -8.89 -10.64
C LEU A 379 -12.78 -7.48 -11.09
N PHE A 380 -11.50 -7.13 -11.08
CA PHE A 380 -11.01 -5.79 -11.43
C PHE A 380 -10.41 -5.68 -12.83
N ARG A 381 -10.41 -6.76 -13.62
CA ARG A 381 -9.88 -6.73 -15.00
C ARG A 381 -10.84 -7.25 -16.05
N LYS A 382 -11.67 -8.25 -15.74
CA LYS A 382 -12.58 -8.86 -16.72
C LYS A 382 -13.83 -8.02 -17.04
N PRO A 383 -14.41 -7.22 -16.12
CA PRO A 383 -15.55 -6.38 -16.48
C PRO A 383 -15.27 -5.48 -17.68
N SER A 384 -16.19 -5.42 -18.62
CA SER A 384 -16.07 -4.68 -19.88
C SER A 384 -15.76 -3.19 -19.69
N PRO A 385 -16.27 -2.46 -18.67
CA PRO A 385 -15.84 -1.09 -18.38
C PRO A 385 -14.35 -0.99 -18.02
N TYR A 386 -13.81 -1.97 -17.29
CA TYR A 386 -12.42 -1.98 -16.86
C TYR A 386 -11.49 -2.41 -18.00
N GLN A 387 -11.90 -3.38 -18.82
CA GLN A 387 -11.15 -3.78 -20.01
C GLN A 387 -10.97 -2.63 -21.01
N LYS A 388 -12.03 -1.83 -21.22
CA LYS A 388 -11.95 -0.63 -22.07
C LYS A 388 -10.90 0.35 -21.53
N LEU A 389 -10.89 0.59 -20.22
CA LEU A 389 -9.92 1.48 -19.58
C LEU A 389 -8.49 0.92 -19.67
N GLU A 390 -8.29 -0.36 -19.39
CA GLU A 390 -7.00 -1.04 -19.50
C GLU A 390 -6.47 -0.97 -20.94
N THR A 391 -7.34 -1.16 -21.94
CA THR A 391 -7.00 -1.04 -23.37
C THR A 391 -6.62 0.40 -23.73
N ALA A 392 -7.39 1.40 -23.28
CA ALA A 392 -7.10 2.81 -23.53
C ALA A 392 -5.75 3.23 -22.90
N LEU A 393 -5.48 2.76 -21.68
CA LEU A 393 -4.21 3.00 -21.00
C LEU A 393 -3.04 2.32 -21.73
N ASN A 394 -3.22 1.09 -22.20
CA ASN A 394 -2.21 0.40 -23.01
C ASN A 394 -1.85 1.20 -24.27
N SER A 395 -2.86 1.66 -25.02
CA SER A 395 -2.64 2.50 -26.20
C SER A 395 -1.98 3.84 -25.87
N ALA A 396 -2.25 4.42 -24.69
CA ALA A 396 -1.59 5.64 -24.23
C ALA A 396 -0.10 5.40 -23.93
N PHE A 397 0.26 4.26 -23.32
CA PHE A 397 1.65 3.88 -23.08
C PHE A 397 2.40 3.53 -24.37
N GLU A 398 1.76 2.87 -25.34
CA GLU A 398 2.34 2.66 -26.67
C GLU A 398 2.67 4.00 -27.36
N LYS A 399 1.74 4.97 -27.30
CA LYS A 399 1.98 6.33 -27.81
C LYS A 399 3.11 7.04 -27.05
N LEU A 400 3.15 6.92 -25.73
CA LEU A 400 4.24 7.45 -24.90
C LEU A 400 5.59 6.89 -25.34
N ASN A 401 5.69 5.57 -25.52
CA ASN A 401 6.91 4.93 -25.97
C ASN A 401 7.33 5.38 -27.37
N ASN A 402 6.39 5.57 -28.29
CA ASN A 402 6.69 6.12 -29.62
C ASN A 402 7.25 7.54 -29.51
N LYS A 403 6.66 8.41 -28.67
CA LYS A 403 7.16 9.77 -28.40
C LYS A 403 8.54 9.79 -27.74
N VAL A 404 8.82 8.82 -26.88
CA VAL A 404 10.14 8.62 -26.28
C VAL A 404 11.16 8.19 -27.34
N ASN A 405 10.79 7.27 -28.24
CA ASN A 405 11.65 6.82 -29.34
C ASN A 405 11.92 7.94 -30.38
N GLU A 406 11.01 8.90 -30.51
CA GLU A 406 11.21 10.16 -31.25
C GLU A 406 12.19 11.14 -30.56
N ASN A 407 12.81 10.75 -29.43
CA ASN A 407 13.71 11.58 -28.61
C ASN A 407 13.08 12.87 -28.08
N ASN A 408 11.77 12.88 -27.82
CA ASN A 408 11.12 14.04 -27.21
C ASN A 408 11.43 14.09 -25.69
N SER A 409 12.19 15.11 -25.27
CA SER A 409 12.66 15.27 -23.89
C SER A 409 11.53 15.33 -22.86
N SER A 410 10.39 15.96 -23.18
CA SER A 410 9.22 16.05 -22.30
C SER A 410 8.61 14.67 -22.01
N PHE A 411 8.52 13.81 -23.02
CA PHE A 411 7.96 12.46 -22.88
C PHE A 411 8.96 11.48 -22.25
N ILE A 412 10.27 11.71 -22.40
CA ILE A 412 11.31 10.99 -21.65
C ILE A 412 11.18 11.30 -20.14
N GLY A 413 11.04 12.57 -19.78
CA GLY A 413 10.77 13.00 -18.40
C GLY A 413 9.48 12.41 -17.84
N LEU A 414 8.42 12.38 -18.65
CA LEU A 414 7.15 11.79 -18.27
C LEU A 414 7.27 10.28 -18.04
N LYS A 415 7.93 9.54 -18.93
CA LYS A 415 8.12 8.10 -18.77
C LYS A 415 8.82 7.79 -17.45
N LYS A 416 9.91 8.50 -17.14
CA LYS A 416 10.61 8.36 -15.85
C LYS A 416 9.70 8.65 -14.64
N THR A 417 8.83 9.65 -14.75
CA THR A 417 7.87 10.03 -13.71
C THR A 417 6.85 8.93 -13.47
N LEU A 418 6.28 8.38 -14.54
CA LEU A 418 5.30 7.28 -14.48
C LEU A 418 5.94 5.97 -14.00
N ASP A 419 7.15 5.65 -14.46
CA ASP A 419 7.92 4.49 -13.98
C ASP A 419 8.23 4.60 -12.48
N SER A 420 8.28 5.81 -11.95
CA SER A 420 8.44 6.10 -10.52
C SER A 420 7.11 6.18 -9.76
N TYR A 421 5.98 5.90 -10.42
CA TYR A 421 4.62 5.96 -9.85
C TYR A 421 4.22 7.33 -9.29
N ILE A 422 4.72 8.42 -9.90
CA ILE A 422 4.35 9.80 -9.56
C ILE A 422 3.19 10.23 -10.45
N TYR A 423 2.10 10.73 -9.85
CA TYR A 423 0.85 11.00 -10.58
C TYR A 423 0.26 12.38 -10.35
N LYS A 424 0.61 13.07 -9.26
CA LYS A 424 0.04 14.39 -9.01
C LYS A 424 0.82 15.44 -9.79
N GLU A 425 0.13 16.34 -10.47
CA GLU A 425 0.77 17.40 -11.28
C GLU A 425 1.67 18.32 -10.46
N ASP A 426 1.37 18.51 -9.17
CA ASP A 426 2.19 19.31 -8.25
C ASP A 426 3.48 18.60 -7.80
N GLU A 427 3.57 17.29 -8.02
CA GLU A 427 4.78 16.47 -7.81
C GLU A 427 5.66 16.41 -9.07
N ILE A 428 5.15 16.83 -10.23
CA ILE A 428 5.90 16.91 -11.49
C ILE A 428 6.60 18.28 -11.56
N PHE A 429 7.94 18.28 -11.54
CA PHE A 429 8.70 19.52 -11.42
C PHE A 429 8.88 20.27 -12.75
N GLU A 430 9.11 19.55 -13.83
CA GLU A 430 9.36 20.15 -15.15
C GLU A 430 8.04 20.51 -15.83
N GLU A 431 7.88 21.78 -16.22
CA GLU A 431 6.66 22.28 -16.86
C GLU A 431 6.38 21.60 -18.19
N SER A 432 7.44 21.27 -18.95
CA SER A 432 7.38 20.46 -20.16
C SER A 432 6.82 19.06 -19.90
N THR A 433 7.23 18.44 -18.80
CA THR A 433 6.75 17.12 -18.37
C THR A 433 5.30 17.18 -17.88
N LYS A 434 4.87 18.26 -17.23
CA LYS A 434 3.45 18.48 -16.90
C LYS A 434 2.57 18.59 -18.13
N SER A 435 3.02 19.34 -19.15
CA SER A 435 2.31 19.43 -20.43
C SER A 435 2.18 18.05 -21.08
N ALA A 436 3.27 17.28 -21.11
CA ALA A 436 3.25 15.91 -21.59
C ALA A 436 2.31 15.01 -20.78
N TYR A 437 2.20 15.22 -19.47
CA TYR A 437 1.27 14.47 -18.61
C TYR A 437 -0.20 14.80 -18.93
N SER A 438 -0.51 16.07 -19.16
CA SER A 438 -1.83 16.48 -19.63
C SER A 438 -2.18 15.84 -20.98
N ASP A 439 -1.24 15.82 -21.92
CA ASP A 439 -1.40 15.13 -23.20
C ASP A 439 -1.64 13.64 -22.99
N PHE A 440 -0.84 12.99 -22.15
CA PHE A 440 -0.99 11.57 -21.83
C PHE A 440 -2.38 11.24 -21.27
N LYS A 441 -2.88 12.06 -20.32
CA LYS A 441 -4.26 11.90 -19.80
C LYS A 441 -5.30 12.04 -20.90
N SER A 442 -5.12 12.98 -21.82
CA SER A 442 -6.05 13.19 -22.94
C SER A 442 -6.13 11.99 -23.89
N TRP A 443 -5.09 11.15 -23.95
CA TRP A 443 -5.09 9.93 -24.76
C TRP A 443 -5.94 8.81 -24.17
N ILE A 444 -6.26 8.89 -22.88
CA ILE A 444 -7.01 7.89 -22.15
C ILE A 444 -8.48 8.30 -22.16
N ALA A 445 -9.18 7.88 -23.22
CA ALA A 445 -10.62 8.07 -23.33
C ALA A 445 -11.37 6.94 -22.61
N TYR A 446 -12.31 7.28 -21.73
CA TYR A 446 -13.31 6.34 -21.21
C TYR A 446 -14.71 6.93 -21.34
N ASP A 447 -15.72 6.07 -21.54
CA ASP A 447 -17.11 6.53 -21.65
C ASP A 447 -17.57 7.08 -20.30
N GLN A 448 -18.05 8.33 -20.24
CA GLN A 448 -18.59 8.92 -19.02
C GLN A 448 -19.73 8.09 -18.43
N LYS A 449 -20.44 7.29 -19.25
CA LYS A 449 -21.49 6.36 -18.79
C LYS A 449 -20.92 5.22 -17.96
N ASP A 450 -19.68 4.82 -18.20
CA ASP A 450 -19.01 3.75 -17.47
C ASP A 450 -18.52 4.23 -16.08
N ARG A 451 -18.58 5.54 -15.79
CA ARG A 451 -18.15 6.13 -14.50
C ARG A 451 -18.79 5.45 -13.29
N ILE A 452 -20.02 4.96 -13.41
CA ILE A 452 -20.75 4.31 -12.33
C ILE A 452 -20.03 3.06 -11.79
N TYR A 453 -19.35 2.33 -12.66
CA TYR A 453 -18.66 1.08 -12.30
C TYR A 453 -17.37 1.34 -11.53
N PHE A 454 -16.85 2.56 -11.55
CA PHE A 454 -15.65 2.95 -10.81
C PHE A 454 -15.97 3.58 -9.45
N LEU A 455 -17.25 3.60 -9.05
CA LEU A 455 -17.66 4.11 -7.74
C LEU A 455 -17.36 3.07 -6.66
N ALA A 456 -16.86 3.53 -5.51
CA ALA A 456 -16.57 2.66 -4.36
C ALA A 456 -17.78 1.83 -3.92
N VAL A 457 -18.98 2.40 -3.95
CA VAL A 457 -20.22 1.68 -3.59
C VAL A 457 -20.57 0.56 -4.56
N PHE A 458 -20.31 0.74 -5.86
CA PHE A 458 -20.47 -0.31 -6.85
C PHE A 458 -19.43 -1.41 -6.65
N GLN A 459 -18.15 -1.04 -6.49
CA GLN A 459 -17.06 -2.00 -6.33
C GLN A 459 -17.19 -2.83 -5.04
N GLN A 460 -17.64 -2.20 -3.95
CA GLN A 460 -17.98 -2.92 -2.72
C GLN A 460 -19.15 -3.86 -2.93
N ALA A 461 -20.20 -3.43 -3.64
CA ALA A 461 -21.32 -4.30 -3.97
C ALA A 461 -20.91 -5.46 -4.90
N LEU A 462 -19.98 -5.23 -5.84
CA LEU A 462 -19.43 -6.26 -6.71
C LEU A 462 -18.70 -7.34 -5.93
N ILE A 463 -17.77 -6.96 -5.03
CA ILE A 463 -17.06 -7.92 -4.16
C ILE A 463 -18.05 -8.71 -3.32
N ARG A 464 -19.04 -8.04 -2.71
CA ARG A 464 -20.06 -8.70 -1.88
C ARG A 464 -20.96 -9.65 -2.68
N HIS A 465 -21.35 -9.26 -3.89
CA HIS A 465 -22.15 -10.11 -4.76
C HIS A 465 -21.36 -11.37 -5.15
N PHE A 466 -20.08 -11.23 -5.49
CA PHE A 466 -19.16 -12.34 -5.71
C PHE A 466 -19.06 -13.25 -4.47
N LEU A 467 -18.85 -12.69 -3.27
CA LEU A 467 -18.77 -13.48 -2.04
C LEU A 467 -20.08 -14.23 -1.73
N ASN A 468 -21.23 -13.62 -1.99
CA ASN A 468 -22.53 -14.28 -1.84
C ASN A 468 -22.69 -15.47 -2.81
N ILE A 469 -22.26 -15.32 -4.06
CA ILE A 469 -22.26 -16.43 -5.02
C ILE A 469 -21.25 -17.51 -4.58
N ALA A 470 -20.07 -17.12 -4.14
CA ALA A 470 -19.03 -18.04 -3.69
C ALA A 470 -19.48 -18.89 -2.50
N ALA A 471 -20.17 -18.29 -1.53
CA ALA A 471 -20.73 -19.00 -0.38
C ALA A 471 -21.79 -20.07 -0.78
N VAL A 472 -22.47 -19.89 -1.91
CA VAL A 472 -23.38 -20.91 -2.47
C VAL A 472 -22.61 -21.94 -3.30
N ALA A 473 -21.65 -21.49 -4.10
CA ALA A 473 -20.89 -22.33 -5.02
C ALA A 473 -19.92 -23.28 -4.31
N ILE A 474 -19.43 -22.91 -3.12
CA ILE A 474 -18.47 -23.72 -2.36
C ILE A 474 -19.05 -25.07 -1.92
N THR A 475 -20.37 -25.21 -1.79
CA THR A 475 -21.01 -26.51 -1.51
C THR A 475 -20.81 -27.53 -2.63
N TYR A 476 -20.27 -27.10 -3.78
CA TYR A 476 -19.93 -27.92 -4.93
C TYR A 476 -18.42 -27.92 -5.23
N ASP A 477 -17.57 -27.55 -4.25
CA ASP A 477 -16.10 -27.51 -4.37
C ASP A 477 -15.58 -26.60 -5.51
N ILE A 478 -16.34 -25.53 -5.82
CA ILE A 478 -15.96 -24.56 -6.84
C ILE A 478 -15.02 -23.52 -6.26
N ARG A 479 -13.89 -23.30 -6.92
CA ARG A 479 -12.85 -22.37 -6.45
C ARG A 479 -13.20 -20.92 -6.75
N LEU A 480 -12.72 -20.00 -5.91
CA LEU A 480 -13.01 -18.56 -6.02
C LEU A 480 -12.73 -17.95 -7.40
N PRO A 481 -11.63 -18.27 -8.10
CA PRO A 481 -11.37 -17.69 -9.42
C PRO A 481 -12.45 -18.04 -10.46
N ASP A 482 -12.94 -19.28 -10.47
CA ASP A 482 -13.98 -19.74 -11.39
C ASP A 482 -15.33 -19.08 -11.06
N VAL A 483 -15.63 -18.92 -9.76
CA VAL A 483 -16.81 -18.16 -9.32
C VAL A 483 -16.72 -16.69 -9.75
N ALA A 484 -15.55 -16.06 -9.61
CA ALA A 484 -15.36 -14.68 -10.04
C ALA A 484 -15.61 -14.52 -11.55
N GLU A 485 -15.09 -15.43 -12.38
CA GLU A 485 -15.30 -15.41 -13.82
C GLU A 485 -16.78 -15.60 -14.18
N ALA A 486 -17.44 -16.60 -13.59
CA ALA A 486 -18.86 -16.85 -13.79
C ALA A 486 -19.75 -15.68 -13.32
N ALA A 487 -19.41 -15.05 -12.20
CA ALA A 487 -20.12 -13.88 -11.68
C ALA A 487 -19.99 -12.67 -12.62
N ILE A 488 -18.81 -12.42 -13.18
CA ILE A 488 -18.64 -11.35 -14.17
C ILE A 488 -19.44 -11.64 -15.44
N LEU A 489 -19.39 -12.86 -15.97
CA LEU A 489 -20.17 -13.24 -17.16
C LEU A 489 -21.68 -13.05 -16.94
N SER A 490 -22.19 -13.39 -15.75
CA SER A 490 -23.58 -13.13 -15.35
C SER A 490 -23.94 -11.64 -15.41
N LEU A 491 -23.05 -10.78 -14.91
CA LEU A 491 -23.25 -9.34 -14.88
C LEU A 491 -23.08 -8.68 -16.26
N GLU A 492 -22.25 -9.23 -17.14
CA GLU A 492 -22.13 -8.79 -18.54
C GLU A 492 -23.40 -9.02 -19.37
N GLU A 493 -24.31 -9.89 -18.94
CA GLU A 493 -25.59 -10.08 -19.62
C GLU A 493 -26.59 -8.94 -19.33
N LEU A 494 -26.39 -8.14 -18.27
CA LEU A 494 -27.39 -7.15 -17.85
C LEU A 494 -26.82 -5.90 -17.17
N ALA A 495 -25.99 -6.07 -16.14
CA ALA A 495 -25.58 -4.98 -15.25
C ALA A 495 -24.42 -4.16 -15.79
N LEU A 496 -23.50 -4.77 -16.53
CA LEU A 496 -22.29 -4.12 -17.07
C LEU A 496 -22.49 -3.58 -18.50
N VAL A 497 -23.59 -3.96 -19.16
CA VAL A 497 -23.93 -3.49 -20.52
C VAL A 497 -24.35 -2.03 -20.49
N SER A 498 -23.51 -1.16 -21.05
CA SER A 498 -23.78 0.30 -21.10
C SER A 498 -25.01 0.68 -21.93
N LYS A 499 -25.44 -0.19 -22.87
CA LYS A 499 -26.63 0.03 -23.71
C LYS A 499 -27.92 0.06 -22.87
N ASP A 500 -28.02 -0.82 -21.89
CA ASP A 500 -29.25 -1.00 -21.11
C ASP A 500 -29.28 -0.15 -19.85
N ARG A 501 -28.18 0.53 -19.48
CA ARG A 501 -28.10 1.46 -18.35
C ARG A 501 -28.87 0.96 -17.12
N PHE A 502 -28.67 -0.30 -16.77
CA PHE A 502 -29.43 -0.98 -15.73
C PHE A 502 -29.33 -0.25 -14.38
N LEU A 503 -28.18 0.34 -14.10
CA LEU A 503 -27.90 1.08 -12.88
C LEU A 503 -28.05 2.61 -13.03
N GLY A 504 -28.43 3.11 -14.22
CA GLY A 504 -28.49 4.53 -14.54
C GLY A 504 -29.52 5.30 -13.70
N SER A 505 -29.28 6.60 -13.47
CA SER A 505 -30.15 7.47 -12.65
C SER A 505 -31.52 7.76 -13.28
N GLU A 506 -31.64 7.52 -14.59
CA GLU A 506 -32.90 7.63 -15.34
C GLU A 506 -33.89 6.49 -15.05
N ARG A 507 -33.41 5.38 -14.48
CA ARG A 507 -34.27 4.24 -14.14
C ARG A 507 -35.11 4.56 -12.91
N LYS A 508 -36.43 4.38 -13.02
CA LYS A 508 -37.38 4.68 -11.93
C LYS A 508 -37.05 3.93 -10.63
N TYR A 509 -36.57 2.70 -10.75
CA TYR A 509 -36.24 1.85 -9.61
C TYR A 509 -34.89 2.18 -8.96
N THR A 510 -33.98 2.89 -9.63
CA THR A 510 -32.66 3.27 -9.09
C THR A 510 -32.66 4.69 -8.53
N ARG A 511 -33.43 5.62 -9.13
CA ARG A 511 -33.36 7.07 -8.89
C ARG A 511 -33.45 7.51 -7.43
N ARG A 512 -34.11 6.72 -6.58
CA ARG A 512 -34.30 6.97 -5.13
C ARG A 512 -33.34 6.20 -4.24
N MET A 513 -32.92 5.05 -4.74
CA MET A 513 -32.21 4.06 -3.95
C MET A 513 -30.71 4.31 -4.09
N LEU A 514 -30.23 4.26 -5.33
CA LEU A 514 -28.83 4.42 -5.69
C LEU A 514 -28.45 5.89 -5.90
N TRP A 515 -29.43 6.74 -6.22
CA TRP A 515 -29.22 8.12 -6.61
C TRP A 515 -30.00 9.12 -5.74
N ARG A 516 -29.52 10.36 -5.71
CA ARG A 516 -30.18 11.57 -5.24
C ARG A 516 -30.06 12.59 -6.38
N ASN A 517 -31.07 12.66 -7.23
CA ASN A 517 -30.98 13.32 -8.54
C ASN A 517 -29.89 12.67 -9.41
N GLU A 518 -28.86 13.40 -9.81
CA GLU A 518 -27.73 12.88 -10.60
C GLU A 518 -26.55 12.43 -9.73
N ASN A 519 -26.60 12.70 -8.42
CA ASN A 519 -25.54 12.33 -7.49
C ASN A 519 -25.81 10.96 -6.87
N VAL A 520 -24.75 10.22 -6.57
CA VAL A 520 -24.83 8.91 -5.91
C VAL A 520 -25.32 9.08 -4.46
N ASN A 521 -26.22 8.20 -4.03
CA ASN A 521 -26.75 8.19 -2.67
C ASN A 521 -25.78 7.49 -1.71
N PHE A 522 -24.90 8.25 -1.07
CA PHE A 522 -23.99 7.73 -0.02
C PHE A 522 -24.56 7.82 1.40
N GLY A 523 -25.69 8.48 1.59
CA GLY A 523 -26.07 9.03 2.90
C GLY A 523 -26.56 8.04 3.96
N SER A 524 -26.56 6.73 3.71
CA SER A 524 -27.04 5.73 4.69
C SER A 524 -26.57 4.31 4.37
N ILE A 525 -26.47 3.46 5.40
CA ILE A 525 -26.06 2.05 5.28
C ILE A 525 -26.93 1.29 4.28
N TRP A 526 -28.25 1.53 4.31
CA TRP A 526 -29.18 0.87 3.38
C TRP A 526 -28.95 1.28 1.92
N ALA A 527 -28.45 2.49 1.64
CA ALA A 527 -28.14 2.90 0.28
C ALA A 527 -26.94 2.14 -0.27
N LYS A 528 -25.92 1.87 0.57
CA LYS A 528 -24.81 0.97 0.22
C LYS A 528 -25.31 -0.47 0.01
N GLN A 529 -26.25 -0.94 0.83
CA GLN A 529 -26.90 -2.25 0.66
C GLN A 529 -27.69 -2.37 -0.64
N ALA A 530 -28.36 -1.29 -1.07
CA ALA A 530 -29.17 -1.28 -2.27
C ALA A 530 -28.36 -1.60 -3.55
N TRP A 531 -27.07 -1.22 -3.60
CA TRP A 531 -26.17 -1.62 -4.69
C TRP A 531 -25.94 -3.14 -4.73
N LEU A 532 -25.77 -3.79 -3.58
CA LEU A 532 -25.67 -5.25 -3.52
C LEU A 532 -27.00 -5.89 -3.93
N ASP A 533 -28.12 -5.42 -3.39
CA ASP A 533 -29.41 -6.04 -3.64
C ASP A 533 -29.85 -5.91 -5.11
N ILE A 534 -29.54 -4.79 -5.77
CA ILE A 534 -29.84 -4.65 -7.20
C ILE A 534 -28.95 -5.57 -8.06
N LEU A 535 -27.66 -5.74 -7.72
CA LEU A 535 -26.79 -6.69 -8.41
C LEU A 535 -27.23 -8.13 -8.15
N GLY A 536 -27.58 -8.48 -6.90
CA GLY A 536 -28.13 -9.78 -6.54
C GLY A 536 -29.43 -10.10 -7.30
N SER A 537 -30.28 -9.09 -7.53
CA SER A 537 -31.53 -9.26 -8.28
C SER A 537 -31.31 -9.62 -9.76
N THR A 538 -30.13 -9.37 -10.32
CA THR A 538 -29.81 -9.79 -11.71
C THR A 538 -29.87 -11.29 -11.88
N LEU A 539 -29.71 -12.06 -10.79
CA LEU A 539 -29.90 -13.50 -10.78
C LEU A 539 -31.35 -13.92 -11.02
N LEU A 540 -32.34 -13.01 -11.04
CA LEU A 540 -33.68 -13.37 -11.53
C LEU A 540 -33.73 -13.43 -13.06
N HIS A 541 -32.78 -12.80 -13.74
CA HIS A 541 -32.69 -12.79 -15.19
C HIS A 541 -32.11 -14.12 -15.70
N LYS A 542 -32.89 -14.82 -16.53
CA LYS A 542 -32.53 -16.16 -17.01
C LYS A 542 -31.19 -16.18 -17.76
N GLN A 543 -30.90 -15.17 -18.57
CA GLN A 543 -29.65 -15.13 -19.35
C GLN A 543 -28.43 -14.97 -18.45
N SER A 544 -28.50 -14.08 -17.45
CA SER A 544 -27.45 -13.87 -16.46
C SER A 544 -27.13 -15.16 -15.69
N ARG A 545 -28.15 -15.85 -15.16
CA ARG A 545 -27.93 -17.15 -14.50
C ARG A 545 -27.41 -18.22 -15.44
N SER A 546 -27.97 -18.30 -16.65
CA SER A 546 -27.53 -19.29 -17.65
C SER A 546 -26.06 -19.10 -17.99
N ALA A 547 -25.58 -17.85 -18.11
CA ALA A 547 -24.18 -17.54 -18.34
C ALA A 547 -23.30 -17.99 -17.16
N LEU A 548 -23.73 -17.72 -15.92
CA LEU A 548 -23.05 -18.15 -14.70
C LEU A 548 -22.91 -19.68 -14.64
N VAL A 549 -24.04 -20.39 -14.69
CA VAL A 549 -24.09 -21.86 -14.56
C VAL A 549 -23.35 -22.53 -15.71
N LYS A 550 -23.48 -22.01 -16.93
CA LYS A 550 -22.75 -22.52 -18.09
C LYS A 550 -21.23 -22.37 -17.91
N SER A 551 -20.76 -21.22 -17.45
CA SER A 551 -19.33 -21.00 -17.19
C SER A 551 -18.77 -22.03 -16.20
N LEU A 552 -19.48 -22.29 -15.10
CA LEU A 552 -19.05 -23.26 -14.09
C LEU A 552 -19.12 -24.71 -14.59
N LYS A 553 -20.09 -25.02 -15.45
CA LYS A 553 -20.20 -26.32 -16.12
C LYS A 553 -19.07 -26.55 -17.13
N ASP A 554 -18.73 -25.53 -17.93
CA ASP A 554 -17.70 -25.61 -18.96
C ASP A 554 -16.30 -25.78 -18.35
N SER A 555 -16.06 -25.22 -17.15
CA SER A 555 -14.85 -25.48 -16.34
C SER A 555 -14.83 -26.87 -15.67
N GLN A 556 -15.77 -27.75 -16.00
CA GLN A 556 -15.89 -29.13 -15.47
C GLN A 556 -16.12 -29.24 -13.95
N HIS A 557 -16.64 -28.19 -13.30
CA HIS A 557 -16.92 -28.24 -11.87
C HIS A 557 -18.30 -28.82 -11.52
N LEU A 558 -19.22 -28.89 -12.49
CA LEU A 558 -20.61 -29.27 -12.23
C LEU A 558 -21.11 -30.31 -13.22
N ASP A 559 -21.73 -31.36 -12.70
CA ASP A 559 -22.60 -32.21 -13.51
C ASP A 559 -23.96 -31.53 -13.79
N GLN A 560 -24.80 -32.16 -14.62
CA GLN A 560 -26.09 -31.58 -14.99
C GLN A 560 -27.08 -31.44 -13.82
N HIS A 561 -27.01 -32.33 -12.82
CA HIS A 561 -27.88 -32.29 -11.65
C HIS A 561 -27.44 -31.16 -10.72
N GLN A 562 -26.15 -31.09 -10.39
CA GLN A 562 -25.57 -30.02 -9.57
C GLN A 562 -25.77 -28.64 -10.21
N ALA A 563 -25.66 -28.55 -11.55
CA ALA A 563 -25.94 -27.31 -12.27
C ALA A 563 -27.39 -26.84 -12.12
N ASN A 564 -28.36 -27.77 -12.10
CA ASN A 564 -29.77 -27.43 -11.89
C ASN A 564 -30.02 -26.99 -10.43
N GLU A 565 -29.46 -27.71 -9.46
CA GLU A 565 -29.59 -27.34 -8.04
C GLU A 565 -28.95 -25.98 -7.74
N LEU A 566 -27.80 -25.68 -8.35
CA LEU A 566 -27.17 -24.38 -8.26
C LEU A 566 -28.05 -23.28 -8.88
N ASP A 567 -28.66 -23.51 -10.05
CA ASP A 567 -29.59 -22.54 -10.65
C ASP A 567 -30.77 -22.22 -9.72
N GLU A 568 -31.33 -23.24 -9.05
CA GLU A 568 -32.40 -23.05 -8.06
C GLU A 568 -31.94 -22.20 -6.87
N LYS A 569 -30.78 -22.50 -6.27
CA LYS A 569 -30.20 -21.68 -5.18
C LYS A 569 -29.92 -20.23 -5.61
N LEU A 570 -29.47 -20.02 -6.85
CA LEU A 570 -29.25 -18.69 -7.42
C LEU A 570 -30.57 -17.93 -7.63
N ILE A 571 -31.65 -18.62 -8.01
CA ILE A 571 -33.00 -18.03 -8.08
C ILE A 571 -33.45 -17.58 -6.70
N GLU A 572 -33.35 -18.44 -5.68
CA GLU A 572 -33.71 -18.10 -4.30
C GLU A 572 -32.95 -16.88 -3.79
N MET A 573 -31.64 -16.83 -4.06
CA MET A 573 -30.81 -15.68 -3.73
C MET A 573 -31.25 -14.41 -4.47
N GLY A 574 -31.57 -14.52 -5.76
CA GLY A 574 -32.13 -13.42 -6.56
C GLY A 574 -33.46 -12.90 -6.02
N ILE A 575 -34.37 -13.80 -5.61
CA ILE A 575 -35.65 -13.46 -4.99
C ILE A 575 -35.42 -12.71 -3.68
N LYS A 576 -34.52 -13.21 -2.82
CA LYS A 576 -34.18 -12.59 -1.54
C LYS A 576 -33.69 -11.15 -1.73
N HIS A 577 -32.75 -10.93 -2.65
CA HIS A 577 -32.22 -9.59 -2.92
C HIS A 577 -33.26 -8.66 -3.57
N ALA A 578 -34.03 -9.14 -4.55
CA ALA A 578 -35.11 -8.35 -5.15
C ALA A 578 -36.21 -7.98 -4.13
N GLY A 579 -36.54 -8.91 -3.23
CA GLY A 579 -37.47 -8.69 -2.12
C GLY A 579 -36.98 -7.61 -1.16
N ALA A 580 -35.72 -7.71 -0.71
CA ALA A 580 -35.10 -6.71 0.16
C ALA A 580 -35.07 -5.31 -0.50
N TYR A 581 -34.65 -5.24 -1.77
CA TYR A 581 -34.61 -4.00 -2.54
C TYR A 581 -36.00 -3.37 -2.71
N SER A 582 -36.99 -4.17 -3.12
CA SER A 582 -38.35 -3.68 -3.39
C SER A 582 -39.08 -3.25 -2.12
N ALA A 583 -38.92 -3.98 -1.01
CA ALA A 583 -39.45 -3.58 0.29
C ALA A 583 -38.88 -2.22 0.72
N ARG A 584 -37.56 -2.03 0.56
CA ARG A 584 -36.93 -0.75 0.92
C ARG A 584 -37.33 0.39 -0.01
N LEU A 585 -37.42 0.14 -1.31
CA LEU A 585 -37.90 1.12 -2.28
C LEU A 585 -39.34 1.58 -1.94
N LEU A 586 -40.22 0.64 -1.59
CA LEU A 586 -41.59 0.96 -1.18
C LEU A 586 -41.62 1.83 0.07
N ASP A 587 -40.76 1.57 1.06
CA ASP A 587 -40.66 2.39 2.26
C ASP A 587 -40.18 3.82 1.97
N GLU A 588 -39.16 3.98 1.11
CA GLU A 588 -38.69 5.31 0.71
C GLU A 588 -39.74 6.07 -0.12
N LEU A 589 -40.46 5.39 -1.01
CA LEU A 589 -41.60 5.97 -1.72
C LEU A 589 -42.71 6.42 -0.76
N LYS A 590 -43.08 5.57 0.21
CA LYS A 590 -44.07 5.93 1.24
C LYS A 590 -43.64 7.14 2.07
N LYS A 591 -42.37 7.22 2.45
CA LYS A 591 -41.83 8.36 3.20
C LYS A 591 -41.93 9.65 2.40
N GLU A 592 -41.52 9.61 1.13
CA GLU A 592 -41.63 10.77 0.27
C GLU A 592 -43.07 11.17 0.05
N THR A 593 -43.96 10.23 -0.33
CA THR A 593 -45.37 10.55 -0.56
C THR A 593 -45.99 11.17 0.70
N LYS A 594 -45.59 10.77 1.90
CA LYS A 594 -46.01 11.43 3.15
C LYS A 594 -45.45 12.86 3.30
N GLN A 595 -44.22 13.10 2.85
CA GLN A 595 -43.57 14.42 2.93
C GLN A 595 -44.18 15.40 1.91
N THR A 596 -44.38 14.96 0.67
CA THR A 596 -44.94 15.76 -0.43
C THR A 596 -46.45 15.70 -0.53
N LEU A 597 -47.12 14.98 0.40
CA LEU A 597 -48.57 14.79 0.40
C LEU A 597 -49.31 16.13 0.28
N ASP A 598 -48.81 17.15 0.96
CA ASP A 598 -49.41 18.48 1.03
C ASP A 598 -49.35 19.20 -0.34
N ASP A 599 -48.40 18.85 -1.20
CA ASP A 599 -48.22 19.42 -2.55
C ASP A 599 -49.25 18.88 -3.56
N PHE A 600 -49.96 17.80 -3.22
CA PHE A 600 -51.00 17.19 -4.07
C PHE A 600 -52.40 17.72 -3.80
N PHE A 601 -52.58 18.58 -2.79
CA PHE A 601 -53.87 19.13 -2.41
C PHE A 601 -53.94 20.64 -2.64
N PRO A 602 -55.14 21.18 -2.92
CA PRO A 602 -55.37 22.63 -2.86
C PRO A 602 -54.95 23.19 -1.50
N GLU A 603 -54.49 24.44 -1.48
CA GLU A 603 -53.83 25.09 -0.33
C GLU A 603 -54.62 24.96 0.99
N ASP A 604 -55.94 25.02 0.92
CA ASP A 604 -56.85 24.85 2.07
C ASP A 604 -56.75 23.45 2.70
N LYS A 605 -56.69 22.40 1.87
CA LYS A 605 -56.56 21.00 2.30
C LYS A 605 -55.12 20.66 2.71
N ALA A 606 -54.13 21.26 2.04
CA ALA A 606 -52.73 21.14 2.41
C ALA A 606 -52.48 21.71 3.82
N ASN A 607 -53.07 22.87 4.14
CA ASN A 607 -53.00 23.47 5.48
C ASN A 607 -53.68 22.59 6.55
N GLN A 608 -54.83 21.98 6.26
CA GLN A 608 -55.46 21.02 7.19
C GLN A 608 -54.57 19.79 7.45
N LEU A 609 -53.88 19.27 6.42
CA LEU A 609 -52.94 18.16 6.56
C LEU A 609 -51.69 18.53 7.36
N ARG A 610 -51.17 19.77 7.20
CA ARG A 610 -50.06 20.30 8.01
C ARG A 610 -50.44 20.38 9.49
N ILE A 611 -51.61 20.93 9.80
CA ILE A 611 -52.13 21.02 11.17
C ILE A 611 -52.29 19.62 11.80
N LEU A 612 -52.83 18.65 11.05
CA LEU A 612 -52.98 17.26 11.51
C LEU A 612 -51.63 16.55 11.74
N LYS A 613 -50.59 16.86 10.94
CA LYS A 613 -49.23 16.35 11.15
C LYS A 613 -48.60 16.90 12.42
N GLU A 614 -48.83 18.17 12.74
CA GLU A 614 -48.33 18.81 13.97
C GLU A 614 -49.02 18.25 15.22
N THR A 615 -50.34 18.10 15.21
CA THR A 615 -51.10 17.50 16.33
C THR A 615 -50.72 16.03 16.59
N ASN A 616 -50.40 15.26 15.54
CA ASN A 616 -49.92 13.88 15.71
C ASN A 616 -48.47 13.81 16.23
N LYS A 617 -47.60 14.77 15.91
CA LYS A 617 -46.25 14.85 16.50
C LYS A 617 -46.31 15.15 18.01
N GLU A 618 -47.21 16.04 18.42
CA GLU A 618 -47.43 16.34 19.86
C GLU A 618 -47.98 15.14 20.64
N ARG A 619 -48.85 14.34 20.02
CA ARG A 619 -49.35 13.08 20.63
C ARG A 619 -48.28 12.00 20.79
N ILE A 620 -47.26 11.94 19.94
CA ILE A 620 -46.19 10.93 20.00
C ILE A 620 -45.10 11.33 21.01
N GLN A 621 -44.94 12.63 21.32
CA GLN A 621 -43.96 13.11 22.32
C GLN A 621 -44.45 13.03 23.79
N CYS A 622 -45.64 12.51 24.06
CA CYS A 622 -46.11 12.24 25.42
C CYS A 622 -46.57 10.77 25.57
N PRO A 623 -45.69 9.90 26.11
CA PRO A 623 -46.11 9.12 27.27
C PRO A 623 -44.95 8.86 28.26
N ASN A 624 -44.96 9.54 29.42
CA ASN A 624 -44.59 9.02 30.75
C ASN A 624 -44.21 10.15 31.71
N LYS A 625 -45.21 10.65 32.45
CA LYS A 625 -45.01 11.28 33.77
C LYS A 625 -46.33 11.30 34.53
N GLN A 626 -46.81 10.12 34.93
CA GLN A 626 -47.64 10.01 36.13
C GLN A 626 -46.96 9.04 37.08
N LYS A 627 -46.18 9.64 37.99
CA LYS A 627 -45.73 8.99 39.22
C LYS A 627 -46.98 8.69 40.04
N SER A 628 -47.21 7.41 40.30
CA SER A 628 -47.91 6.94 41.48
C SER A 628 -47.25 7.51 42.74
N GLY A 629 -48.05 8.15 43.57
CA GLY A 629 -47.69 8.68 44.88
C GLY A 629 -48.91 8.52 45.77
N SER A 630 -49.15 7.28 46.18
CA SER A 630 -49.95 6.97 47.36
C SER A 630 -49.02 7.05 48.56
N GLU A 631 -49.28 7.95 49.51
CA GLU A 631 -49.15 7.62 50.93
C GLU A 631 -49.89 8.66 51.78
N ALA A 632 -50.57 8.13 52.79
CA ALA A 632 -51.46 8.79 53.72
C ALA A 632 -50.68 9.58 54.78
N PHE A 633 -51.15 10.77 55.12
CA PHE A 633 -51.72 11.19 56.41
C PHE A 633 -52.02 12.70 56.38
#